data_AF-A0A3C1VHB9-F1
#
_entry.id   AF-A0A3C1VHB9-F1
#
_cell.length_a   1.000
_cell.length_b   1.000
_cell.length_c   1.000
_cell.angle_alpha   90.00
_cell.angle_beta   90.00
_cell.angle_gamma   90.00
#
_symmetry.space_group_name_H-M   'P 1'
#
loop_
_entity.id
_entity.type
_entity.pdbx_description
1 polymer ?
#
loop_
_entity_poly.entity_id
_entity_poly.type
_entity_poly.pdbx_seq_one_letter_code
_entity_poly.pdbx_strand_id
1 'polypeptide(L)'
;MNNPAKPFLALILFLAVNAHCAETKFAPLPLEGQTFIHDPSTIVKEGGRFYIFGTGPGIRTKSSPDLIHWTNGDSIFRAPPAWATKAVPGLRNSMWAPDVIRVDGKFYLYYSVSTFGKQTSAIGLATSPTLDPSATNYFWTDCGAVIESNTNSPFNTIDPSAFLDADGKLWLAFGSYWQGIFLTELDPQTGQRLGTNSPLYHLAWNHSIEASCLTRHDNFYYLFVNWGQCCKGTNSTYEVRVGRAEKITGPYLDRDGKKLTDGGGSPFLETSGRFIGPGHIGIVDDGNTNGQTQFSYHYYDADTQGKSRLAIGKIDWSDGWPVAVNDATNDWQLVWHDEFDTNGPPDPANWNYERGFVRNQELQWYQPENAFCTNGLLVIEARHEHKSNPNFVTNSTNWKTSREWIDYTSASITSRRLREFKYGKFEMRARIDTRLGSWPAFWTLGATPGIRWPAGGEIDIMEFYTGTVLANFGYSLDRKTKWLAVKKPVAELGGDAWSKEFHIWTMEWDEKKINLLLDGKLMNHLDLADADNADRGNPFHGPVYFILNEAIGGNSDGDPSQTKFPIRFEVDWVRVYQRSN
;
A
#
# COMPACT_ATOMS: atom_id res chain seq x y z
N MET A 1 -14.96 81.42 14.42
CA MET A 1 -16.29 80.89 14.03
C MET A 1 -16.08 79.61 13.28
N ASN A 2 -16.80 78.57 13.69
CA ASN A 2 -16.58 77.16 13.39
C ASN A 2 -16.90 76.77 11.94
N ASN A 3 -16.05 75.94 11.32
CA ASN A 3 -16.50 74.69 10.70
C ASN A 3 -15.29 73.76 10.40
N PRO A 4 -15.25 72.50 10.88
CA PRO A 4 -14.15 71.58 10.64
C PRO A 4 -14.36 70.77 9.35
N ALA A 5 -13.32 70.68 8.53
CA ALA A 5 -13.25 69.76 7.39
C ALA A 5 -12.98 68.33 7.86
N LYS A 6 -13.82 67.39 7.44
CA LYS A 6 -13.62 65.94 7.61
C LYS A 6 -12.52 65.45 6.65
N PRO A 7 -11.56 64.63 7.07
CA PRO A 7 -10.73 63.89 6.14
C PRO A 7 -11.45 62.60 5.69
N PHE A 8 -11.56 62.41 4.39
CA PHE A 8 -11.96 61.15 3.76
C PHE A 8 -10.86 60.11 3.98
N LEU A 9 -11.18 59.06 4.73
CA LEU A 9 -10.32 57.88 4.88
C LEU A 9 -10.52 57.01 3.63
N ALA A 10 -9.50 56.93 2.77
CA ALA A 10 -9.48 55.98 1.66
C ALA A 10 -9.25 54.56 2.23
N LEU A 11 -10.29 53.73 2.18
CA LEU A 11 -10.24 52.33 2.55
C LEU A 11 -9.52 51.56 1.41
N ILE A 12 -8.23 51.28 1.59
CA ILE A 12 -7.48 50.36 0.72
C ILE A 12 -7.97 48.94 1.06
N LEU A 13 -8.80 48.39 0.18
CA LEU A 13 -9.26 47.01 0.24
C LEU A 13 -8.11 46.10 -0.23
N PHE A 14 -7.34 45.56 0.70
CA PHE A 14 -6.45 44.43 0.41
C PHE A 14 -7.31 43.19 0.17
N LEU A 15 -7.58 42.88 -1.10
CA LEU A 15 -8.03 41.56 -1.52
C LEU A 15 -6.85 40.60 -1.35
N ALA A 16 -6.76 39.98 -0.18
CA ALA A 16 -5.93 38.80 0.02
C ALA A 16 -6.54 37.66 -0.81
N VAL A 17 -6.01 37.45 -2.01
CA VAL A 17 -6.21 36.19 -2.74
C VAL A 17 -5.46 35.13 -1.94
N ASN A 18 -6.15 34.47 -1.01
CA ASN A 18 -5.68 33.22 -0.44
C ASN A 18 -5.74 32.17 -1.54
N ALA A 19 -4.69 32.09 -2.34
CA ALA A 19 -4.41 30.89 -3.12
C ALA A 19 -4.12 29.77 -2.10
N HIS A 20 -5.15 29.03 -1.72
CA HIS A 20 -4.94 27.69 -1.18
C HIS A 20 -4.47 26.83 -2.35
N CYS A 21 -3.16 26.81 -2.59
CA CYS A 21 -2.56 25.62 -3.19
C CYS A 21 -2.69 24.52 -2.14
N ALA A 22 -3.74 23.72 -2.24
CA ALA A 22 -3.71 22.41 -1.62
C ALA A 22 -2.63 21.61 -2.38
N GLU A 23 -1.44 21.52 -1.80
CA GLU A 23 -0.42 20.58 -2.28
C GLU A 23 -1.02 19.17 -2.24
N THR A 24 -1.22 18.58 -3.42
CA THR A 24 -1.56 17.17 -3.54
C THR A 24 -0.37 16.35 -3.06
N LYS A 25 -0.48 15.79 -1.84
CA LYS A 25 0.57 14.99 -1.20
C LYS A 25 0.60 13.59 -1.81
N PHE A 26 1.33 13.41 -2.89
CA PHE A 26 1.71 12.06 -3.30
C PHE A 26 2.69 11.49 -2.26
N ALA A 27 2.25 10.48 -1.50
CA ALA A 27 3.04 9.80 -0.48
C ALA A 27 3.10 8.29 -0.79
N PRO A 28 4.27 7.68 -1.05
CA PRO A 28 4.39 6.27 -1.36
C PRO A 28 3.77 5.35 -0.33
N LEU A 29 3.39 4.15 -0.78
CA LEU A 29 3.11 3.04 0.11
C LEU A 29 4.27 2.81 1.09
N PRO A 30 4.00 2.61 2.40
CA PRO A 30 5.04 2.26 3.34
C PRO A 30 5.57 0.86 2.99
N LEU A 31 6.77 0.80 2.43
CA LEU A 31 7.45 -0.45 2.13
C LEU A 31 8.32 -0.88 3.31
N GLU A 32 8.35 -2.18 3.56
CA GLU A 32 9.08 -2.81 4.66
C GLU A 32 10.29 -3.61 4.17
N GLY A 33 11.22 -3.87 5.09
CA GLY A 33 12.45 -4.62 4.81
C GLY A 33 13.51 -3.80 4.06
N GLN A 34 14.10 -4.41 3.03
CA GLN A 34 15.29 -3.88 2.32
C GLN A 34 14.90 -2.98 1.15
N THR A 35 14.58 -1.72 1.43
CA THR A 35 14.01 -0.79 0.45
C THR A 35 15.02 0.09 -0.31
N PHE A 36 16.32 0.05 0.00
CA PHE A 36 17.31 0.82 -0.78
C PHE A 36 17.39 0.32 -2.22
N ILE A 37 17.11 1.17 -3.19
CA ILE A 37 17.29 0.93 -4.63
C ILE A 37 17.57 2.26 -5.34
N HIS A 38 18.20 2.20 -6.50
CA HIS A 38 18.30 3.30 -7.46
C HIS A 38 18.00 2.71 -8.83
N ASP A 39 17.30 3.45 -9.68
CA ASP A 39 16.85 3.01 -11.01
C ASP A 39 16.17 1.64 -11.00
N PRO A 40 15.02 1.50 -10.31
CA PRO A 40 14.29 0.24 -10.30
C PRO A 40 13.79 -0.11 -11.70
N SER A 41 13.95 -1.38 -12.07
CA SER A 41 13.37 -1.95 -13.29
C SER A 41 11.84 -2.02 -13.23
N THR A 42 11.23 -2.40 -14.36
CA THR A 42 9.93 -3.09 -14.36
C THR A 42 9.92 -4.20 -13.30
N ILE A 43 8.82 -4.33 -12.56
CA ILE A 43 8.62 -5.43 -11.62
C ILE A 43 7.93 -6.57 -12.37
N VAL A 44 8.45 -7.78 -12.24
CA VAL A 44 7.85 -8.99 -12.84
C VAL A 44 7.50 -10.01 -11.77
N LYS A 45 6.42 -10.76 -11.97
CA LYS A 45 5.97 -11.81 -11.03
C LYS A 45 6.26 -13.21 -11.54
N GLU A 46 6.86 -14.05 -10.70
CA GLU A 46 7.10 -15.47 -10.95
C GLU A 46 6.92 -16.27 -9.65
N GLY A 47 6.28 -17.44 -9.70
CA GLY A 47 6.19 -18.33 -8.53
C GLY A 47 5.49 -17.72 -7.30
N GLY A 48 4.60 -16.73 -7.52
CA GLY A 48 3.94 -16.00 -6.43
C GLY A 48 4.79 -14.89 -5.79
N ARG A 49 5.98 -14.61 -6.31
CA ARG A 49 6.86 -13.54 -5.84
C ARG A 49 7.07 -12.49 -6.92
N PHE A 50 7.23 -11.25 -6.49
CA PHE A 50 7.62 -10.12 -7.30
C PHE A 50 9.14 -9.98 -7.28
N TYR A 51 9.73 -9.63 -8.43
CA TYR A 51 11.16 -9.41 -8.60
C TYR A 51 11.41 -8.05 -9.21
N ILE A 52 12.45 -7.38 -8.72
CA ILE A 52 12.89 -6.09 -9.21
C ILE A 52 14.41 -6.02 -9.22
N PHE A 53 14.94 -5.30 -10.19
CA PHE A 53 16.36 -5.09 -10.39
C PHE A 53 16.69 -3.62 -10.23
N GLY A 54 17.92 -3.30 -9.83
CA GLY A 54 18.33 -1.91 -9.73
C GLY A 54 19.83 -1.68 -9.88
N THR A 55 20.19 -0.41 -10.04
CA THR A 55 21.57 0.05 -10.18
C THR A 55 22.46 -0.40 -9.03
N GLY A 56 23.64 -0.91 -9.38
CA GLY A 56 24.69 -1.19 -8.41
C GLY A 56 25.67 -2.28 -8.83
N PRO A 57 26.50 -2.75 -7.88
CA PRO A 57 27.46 -3.80 -8.13
C PRO A 57 26.79 -5.05 -8.72
N GLY A 58 27.10 -5.38 -9.97
CA GLY A 58 26.60 -6.57 -10.65
C GLY A 58 25.12 -6.58 -11.01
N ILE A 59 24.42 -5.44 -10.98
CA ILE A 59 22.94 -5.35 -10.94
C ILE A 59 22.37 -5.95 -9.66
N ARG A 60 21.73 -5.11 -8.85
CA ARG A 60 21.11 -5.54 -7.59
C ARG A 60 19.78 -6.24 -7.89
N THR A 61 19.47 -7.27 -7.10
CA THR A 61 18.19 -7.98 -7.16
C THR A 61 17.45 -7.82 -5.85
N LYS A 62 16.12 -7.71 -5.90
CA LYS A 62 15.24 -7.87 -4.74
C LYS A 62 14.03 -8.69 -5.11
N SER A 63 13.39 -9.27 -4.09
CA SER A 63 12.09 -9.91 -4.26
C SER A 63 11.13 -9.58 -3.11
N SER A 64 9.84 -9.74 -3.37
CA SER A 64 8.78 -9.50 -2.39
C SER A 64 7.63 -10.50 -2.59
N PRO A 65 6.96 -10.98 -1.52
CA PRO A 65 5.76 -11.78 -1.67
C PRO A 65 4.50 -10.94 -2.01
N ASP A 66 4.53 -9.63 -1.76
CA ASP A 66 3.31 -8.80 -1.67
C ASP A 66 3.49 -7.34 -2.10
N LEU A 67 4.64 -6.98 -2.69
CA LEU A 67 5.06 -5.61 -3.04
C LEU A 67 5.33 -4.69 -1.83
N ILE A 68 5.15 -5.15 -0.61
CA ILE A 68 5.36 -4.39 0.64
C ILE A 68 6.66 -4.82 1.30
N HIS A 69 6.85 -6.13 1.52
CA HIS A 69 8.00 -6.67 2.25
C HIS A 69 9.10 -7.08 1.28
N TRP A 70 10.20 -6.33 1.25
CA TRP A 70 11.29 -6.55 0.28
C TRP A 70 12.53 -7.20 0.91
N THR A 71 13.09 -8.18 0.22
CA THR A 71 14.37 -8.83 0.57
C THR A 71 15.39 -8.66 -0.55
N ASN A 72 16.67 -8.50 -0.20
CA ASN A 72 17.75 -8.50 -1.19
C ASN A 72 17.99 -9.92 -1.72
N GLY A 73 18.29 -10.04 -3.01
CA GLY A 73 18.88 -11.22 -3.62
C GLY A 73 20.35 -10.99 -3.98
N ASP A 74 20.96 -12.01 -4.58
CA ASP A 74 22.32 -11.90 -5.12
C ASP A 74 22.35 -10.99 -6.36
N SER A 75 23.51 -10.36 -6.57
CA SER A 75 23.76 -9.63 -7.81
C SER A 75 23.86 -10.60 -9.00
N ILE A 76 23.38 -10.17 -10.17
CA ILE A 76 23.43 -10.97 -11.40
C ILE A 76 24.86 -11.28 -11.83
N PHE A 77 25.72 -10.25 -11.85
CA PHE A 77 27.10 -10.36 -12.29
C PHE A 77 28.08 -10.27 -11.13
N ARG A 78 28.96 -11.26 -11.02
CA ARG A 78 30.09 -11.21 -10.05
C ARG A 78 31.19 -10.23 -10.50
N ALA A 79 31.38 -10.09 -11.81
CA ALA A 79 32.31 -9.16 -12.44
C ALA A 79 31.70 -8.67 -13.76
N PRO A 80 32.11 -7.48 -14.26
CA PRO A 80 31.60 -7.01 -15.54
C PRO A 80 32.00 -7.97 -16.67
N PRO A 81 31.10 -8.21 -17.66
CA PRO A 81 31.47 -8.97 -18.86
C PRO A 81 32.67 -8.37 -19.60
N ALA A 82 33.48 -9.23 -20.23
CA ALA A 82 34.69 -8.80 -20.92
C ALA A 82 34.41 -7.81 -22.07
N TRP A 83 33.29 -8.00 -22.78
CA TRP A 83 32.87 -7.08 -23.83
C TRP A 83 32.56 -5.68 -23.27
N ALA A 84 31.96 -5.61 -22.08
CA ALA A 84 31.52 -4.35 -21.48
C ALA A 84 32.71 -3.47 -21.06
N THR A 85 33.75 -4.07 -20.50
CA THR A 85 34.99 -3.34 -20.16
C THR A 85 35.79 -2.89 -21.39
N LYS A 86 35.65 -3.61 -22.51
CA LYS A 86 36.21 -3.22 -23.80
C LYS A 86 35.42 -2.07 -24.44
N ALA A 87 34.09 -2.14 -24.43
CA ALA A 87 33.20 -1.11 -24.98
C ALA A 87 33.30 0.21 -24.18
N VAL A 88 33.42 0.11 -22.85
CA VAL A 88 33.51 1.26 -21.95
C VAL A 88 34.78 1.15 -21.09
N PRO A 89 35.92 1.65 -21.59
CA PRO A 89 37.14 1.73 -20.80
C PRO A 89 36.94 2.54 -19.51
N GLY A 90 37.21 1.93 -18.36
CA GLY A 90 37.00 2.53 -17.05
C GLY A 90 35.71 2.09 -16.35
N LEU A 91 34.87 1.27 -17.01
CA LEU A 91 33.77 0.57 -16.36
C LEU A 91 34.28 -0.23 -15.16
N ARG A 92 33.60 -0.07 -14.03
CA ARG A 92 33.76 -0.91 -12.84
C ARG A 92 32.59 -1.87 -12.74
N ASN A 93 32.50 -2.64 -11.66
CA ASN A 93 31.38 -3.57 -11.46
C ASN A 93 30.02 -2.91 -11.17
N SER A 94 29.82 -1.60 -11.34
CA SER A 94 28.51 -0.98 -11.14
C SER A 94 27.82 -0.79 -12.49
N MET A 95 26.82 -1.61 -12.78
CA MET A 95 25.95 -1.48 -13.95
C MET A 95 24.65 -0.77 -13.53
N TRP A 96 24.03 -0.05 -14.45
CA TRP A 96 22.96 0.91 -14.13
C TRP A 96 21.66 0.59 -14.86
N ALA A 97 20.56 1.10 -14.30
CA ALA A 97 19.24 1.16 -14.93
C ALA A 97 18.84 -0.13 -15.63
N PRO A 98 18.76 -1.26 -14.90
CA PRO A 98 18.28 -2.48 -15.51
C PRO A 98 16.80 -2.35 -15.86
N ASP A 99 16.38 -3.00 -16.93
CA ASP A 99 14.96 -3.26 -17.19
C ASP A 99 14.75 -4.72 -17.58
N VAL A 100 13.62 -5.29 -17.16
CA VAL A 100 13.33 -6.71 -17.31
C VAL A 100 11.98 -6.94 -17.98
N ILE A 101 11.94 -7.88 -18.91
CA ILE A 101 10.71 -8.29 -19.59
C ILE A 101 10.67 -9.81 -19.78
N ARG A 102 9.48 -10.40 -19.71
CA ARG A 102 9.26 -11.82 -20.03
C ARG A 102 8.92 -11.98 -21.50
N VAL A 103 9.72 -12.75 -22.24
CA VAL A 103 9.52 -13.06 -23.66
C VAL A 103 9.68 -14.56 -23.86
N ASP A 104 8.70 -15.22 -24.48
CA ASP A 104 8.70 -16.66 -24.79
C ASP A 104 9.10 -17.56 -23.60
N GLY A 105 8.59 -17.24 -22.41
CA GLY A 105 8.80 -18.05 -21.19
C GLY A 105 10.17 -17.90 -20.53
N LYS A 106 11.00 -16.95 -20.98
CA LYS A 106 12.28 -16.57 -20.35
C LYS A 106 12.30 -15.07 -20.04
N PHE A 107 13.24 -14.65 -19.20
CA PHE A 107 13.41 -13.26 -18.79
C PHE A 107 14.59 -12.64 -19.52
N TYR A 108 14.37 -11.48 -20.15
CA TYR A 108 15.40 -10.63 -20.73
C TYR A 108 15.64 -9.47 -19.81
N LEU A 109 16.88 -9.29 -19.37
CA LEU A 109 17.31 -8.18 -18.54
C LEU A 109 18.31 -7.33 -19.32
N TYR A 110 17.88 -6.14 -19.70
CA TYR A 110 18.72 -5.12 -20.31
C TYR A 110 19.38 -4.31 -19.21
N TYR A 111 20.61 -3.84 -19.45
CA TYR A 111 21.34 -3.04 -18.46
C TYR A 111 22.34 -2.10 -19.09
N SER A 112 22.65 -1.02 -18.40
CA SER A 112 23.56 0.02 -18.87
C SER A 112 25.00 -0.22 -18.38
N VAL A 113 25.96 -0.04 -19.28
CA VAL A 113 27.39 0.05 -18.96
C VAL A 113 27.90 1.42 -19.42
N SER A 114 28.46 2.18 -18.47
CA SER A 114 28.82 3.58 -18.71
C SER A 114 29.78 4.10 -17.63
N THR A 115 30.22 5.36 -17.78
CA THR A 115 30.94 6.14 -16.76
C THR A 115 30.34 7.54 -16.67
N PHE A 116 30.23 8.08 -15.46
CA PHE A 116 29.36 9.23 -15.18
C PHE A 116 29.74 10.45 -16.03
N GLY A 117 28.75 11.08 -16.66
CA GLY A 117 28.92 12.27 -17.50
C GLY A 117 29.56 12.03 -18.87
N LYS A 118 29.61 10.79 -19.36
CA LYS A 118 30.18 10.46 -20.69
C LYS A 118 29.17 9.74 -21.58
N GLN A 119 29.36 9.89 -22.89
CA GLN A 119 28.54 9.28 -23.93
C GLN A 119 29.04 7.91 -24.40
N THR A 120 30.30 7.56 -24.10
CA THR A 120 30.84 6.23 -24.42
C THR A 120 30.21 5.21 -23.49
N SER A 121 29.18 4.54 -23.99
CA SER A 121 28.27 3.70 -23.22
C SER A 121 27.78 2.54 -24.08
N ALA A 122 27.17 1.54 -23.46
CA ALA A 122 26.46 0.47 -24.14
C ALA A 122 25.30 -0.05 -23.29
N ILE A 123 24.30 -0.62 -23.96
CA ILE A 123 23.27 -1.46 -23.33
C ILE A 123 23.63 -2.91 -23.59
N GLY A 124 23.71 -3.70 -22.52
CA GLY A 124 23.88 -5.15 -22.57
C GLY A 124 22.57 -5.90 -22.38
N LEU A 125 22.57 -7.19 -22.70
CA LEU A 125 21.47 -8.12 -22.43
C LEU A 125 21.98 -9.31 -21.64
N ALA A 126 21.24 -9.70 -20.60
CA ALA A 126 21.34 -11.00 -19.95
C ALA A 126 20.01 -11.73 -20.01
N THR A 127 20.02 -13.05 -20.09
CA THR A 127 18.79 -13.86 -20.09
C THR A 127 18.79 -14.90 -19.00
N SER A 128 17.62 -15.19 -18.44
CA SER A 128 17.44 -16.28 -17.47
C SER A 128 16.16 -17.07 -17.77
N PRO A 129 16.16 -18.40 -17.62
CA PRO A 129 14.94 -19.20 -17.70
C PRO A 129 13.93 -18.91 -16.57
N THR A 130 14.41 -18.43 -15.43
CA THR A 130 13.62 -18.22 -14.20
C THR A 130 14.28 -17.18 -13.31
N LEU A 131 13.52 -16.55 -12.42
CA LEU A 131 13.99 -15.60 -11.41
C LEU A 131 14.07 -16.22 -10.01
N ASP A 132 13.51 -17.42 -9.81
CA ASP A 132 13.62 -18.16 -8.55
C ASP A 132 15.04 -18.71 -8.35
N PRO A 133 15.83 -18.17 -7.39
CA PRO A 133 17.20 -18.63 -7.14
C PRO A 133 17.27 -20.06 -6.58
N SER A 134 16.16 -20.65 -6.15
CA SER A 134 16.09 -22.03 -5.68
C SER A 134 15.87 -23.05 -6.80
N ALA A 135 15.47 -22.59 -7.99
CA ALA A 135 15.23 -23.47 -9.13
C ALA A 135 16.53 -24.05 -9.69
N THR A 136 16.49 -25.31 -10.12
CA THR A 136 17.68 -26.03 -10.64
C THR A 136 18.20 -25.49 -11.97
N ASN A 137 17.37 -24.76 -12.71
CA ASN A 137 17.70 -24.08 -13.95
C ASN A 137 17.86 -22.56 -13.77
N TYR A 138 18.07 -22.07 -12.55
CA TYR A 138 18.39 -20.67 -12.30
C TYR A 138 19.84 -20.36 -12.70
N PHE A 139 20.00 -19.60 -13.77
CA PHE A 139 21.28 -19.04 -14.21
C PHE A 139 21.05 -17.86 -15.15
N TRP A 140 21.96 -16.88 -15.10
CA TRP A 140 21.98 -15.76 -16.04
C TRP A 140 23.02 -16.00 -17.14
N THR A 141 22.62 -15.80 -18.39
CA THR A 141 23.47 -15.89 -19.59
C THR A 141 23.70 -14.49 -20.13
N ASP A 142 24.96 -14.03 -20.16
CA ASP A 142 25.34 -12.80 -20.86
C ASP A 142 25.18 -12.99 -22.38
N CYS A 143 24.47 -12.07 -23.02
CA CYS A 143 24.18 -12.10 -24.45
C CYS A 143 24.94 -11.02 -25.23
N GLY A 144 25.79 -10.23 -24.58
CA GLY A 144 26.59 -9.21 -25.25
C GLY A 144 25.91 -7.85 -25.37
N ALA A 145 26.56 -6.94 -26.11
CA ALA A 145 26.05 -5.60 -26.39
C ALA A 145 24.85 -5.64 -27.34
N VAL A 146 23.82 -4.87 -27.02
CA VAL A 146 22.63 -4.64 -27.85
C VAL A 146 22.80 -3.39 -28.72
N ILE A 147 23.32 -2.33 -28.13
CA ILE A 147 23.62 -1.06 -28.81
C ILE A 147 24.71 -0.31 -28.03
N GLU A 148 25.56 0.42 -28.75
CA GLU A 148 26.67 1.20 -28.19
C GLU A 148 26.63 2.65 -28.70
N SER A 149 27.04 3.60 -27.87
CA SER A 149 27.31 4.99 -28.25
C SER A 149 28.76 5.38 -27.99
N ASN A 150 29.22 6.39 -28.73
CA ASN A 150 30.50 7.06 -28.53
C ASN A 150 30.32 8.57 -28.63
N THR A 151 31.40 9.34 -28.56
CA THR A 151 31.37 10.81 -28.56
C THR A 151 30.82 11.45 -29.85
N ASN A 152 30.65 10.68 -30.93
CA ASN A 152 30.06 11.14 -32.19
C ASN A 152 28.58 10.73 -32.32
N SER A 153 28.03 9.98 -31.35
CA SER A 153 26.64 9.56 -31.37
C SER A 153 25.72 10.75 -31.05
N PRO A 154 24.47 10.75 -31.51
CA PRO A 154 23.50 11.78 -31.13
C PRO A 154 22.88 11.54 -29.74
N PHE A 155 23.03 10.35 -29.18
CA PHE A 155 22.40 9.89 -27.93
C PHE A 155 23.40 9.16 -27.03
N ASN A 156 23.04 8.96 -25.77
CA ASN A 156 23.75 8.08 -24.85
C ASN A 156 22.99 6.75 -24.73
N THR A 157 23.64 5.60 -24.94
CA THR A 157 23.01 4.28 -24.82
C THR A 157 23.04 3.79 -23.37
N ILE A 158 22.18 4.39 -22.55
CA ILE A 158 21.85 3.96 -21.19
C ILE A 158 20.33 4.04 -20.98
N ASP A 159 19.86 3.57 -19.83
CA ASP A 159 18.46 3.60 -19.39
C ASP A 159 17.49 2.85 -20.34
N PRO A 160 17.74 1.55 -20.59
CA PRO A 160 16.85 0.74 -21.41
C PRO A 160 15.44 0.65 -20.81
N SER A 161 14.43 0.69 -21.66
CA SER A 161 13.08 0.22 -21.38
C SER A 161 12.61 -0.71 -22.49
N ALA A 162 12.41 -1.98 -22.15
CA ALA A 162 11.99 -3.02 -23.07
C ALA A 162 10.47 -3.13 -23.09
N PHE A 163 9.88 -3.23 -24.27
CA PHE A 163 8.44 -3.31 -24.44
C PHE A 163 8.08 -4.30 -25.55
N LEU A 164 7.26 -5.30 -25.21
CA LEU A 164 6.69 -6.25 -26.16
C LEU A 164 5.29 -5.77 -26.55
N ASP A 165 5.11 -5.39 -27.81
CA ASP A 165 3.81 -4.91 -28.27
C ASP A 165 2.83 -6.05 -28.60
N ALA A 166 1.56 -5.68 -28.82
CA ALA A 166 0.50 -6.64 -29.11
C ALA A 166 0.68 -7.40 -30.45
N ASP A 167 1.53 -6.90 -31.34
CA ASP A 167 1.87 -7.55 -32.60
C ASP A 167 3.06 -8.52 -32.44
N GLY A 168 3.57 -8.67 -31.21
CA GLY A 168 4.71 -9.53 -30.88
C GLY A 168 6.06 -8.94 -31.23
N LYS A 169 6.13 -7.63 -31.52
CA LYS A 169 7.40 -6.94 -31.77
C LYS A 169 8.00 -6.47 -30.45
N LEU A 170 9.30 -6.73 -30.30
CA LEU A 170 10.06 -6.29 -29.14
C LEU A 170 10.75 -4.97 -29.47
N TRP A 171 10.64 -4.01 -28.56
CA TRP A 171 11.17 -2.67 -28.72
C TRP A 171 12.04 -2.29 -27.53
N LEU A 172 13.03 -1.43 -27.78
CA LEU A 172 13.91 -0.89 -26.74
C LEU A 172 13.94 0.64 -26.85
N ALA A 173 13.30 1.32 -25.92
CA ALA A 173 13.53 2.73 -25.67
C ALA A 173 14.80 2.90 -24.82
N PHE A 174 15.54 3.99 -25.04
CA PHE A 174 16.73 4.31 -24.25
C PHE A 174 17.11 5.78 -24.43
N GLY A 175 17.97 6.30 -23.56
CA GLY A 175 18.55 7.63 -23.72
C GLY A 175 18.68 8.39 -22.41
N SER A 176 19.70 9.23 -22.33
CA SER A 176 19.94 10.16 -21.22
C SER A 176 20.74 11.34 -21.76
N TYR A 177 20.25 12.57 -21.57
CA TYR A 177 20.78 13.84 -22.10
C TYR A 177 20.96 13.84 -23.64
N TRP A 178 21.93 14.60 -24.18
CA TRP A 178 22.19 14.78 -25.61
C TRP A 178 20.91 15.06 -26.43
N GLN A 179 20.62 14.28 -27.47
CA GLN A 179 19.39 14.41 -28.25
C GLN A 179 18.20 13.67 -27.65
N GLY A 180 18.30 13.14 -26.42
CA GLY A 180 17.17 12.63 -25.67
C GLY A 180 16.91 11.13 -25.89
N ILE A 181 15.63 10.77 -26.01
CA ILE A 181 15.14 9.40 -25.99
C ILE A 181 14.96 8.85 -27.40
N PHE A 182 15.49 7.66 -27.64
CA PHE A 182 15.43 6.94 -28.90
C PHE A 182 14.79 5.57 -28.73
N LEU A 183 14.30 5.01 -29.83
CA LEU A 183 13.67 3.69 -29.90
C LEU A 183 14.28 2.88 -31.05
N THR A 184 14.53 1.60 -30.81
CA THR A 184 14.89 0.61 -31.84
C THR A 184 14.04 -0.65 -31.69
N GLU A 185 13.78 -1.33 -32.79
CA GLU A 185 13.17 -2.66 -32.80
C GLU A 185 14.24 -3.73 -32.52
N LEU A 186 13.87 -4.74 -31.75
CA LEU A 186 14.66 -5.90 -31.36
C LEU A 186 14.06 -7.17 -31.97
N ASP A 187 14.88 -8.20 -32.09
CA ASP A 187 14.43 -9.55 -32.40
C ASP A 187 13.88 -10.21 -31.12
N PRO A 188 12.60 -10.59 -31.06
CA PRO A 188 12.03 -11.24 -29.87
C PRO A 188 12.71 -12.56 -29.49
N GLN A 189 13.26 -13.31 -30.46
CA GLN A 189 13.88 -14.62 -30.20
C GLN A 189 15.23 -14.50 -29.50
N THR A 190 16.02 -13.50 -29.89
CA THR A 190 17.38 -13.28 -29.39
C THR A 190 17.47 -12.17 -28.36
N GLY A 191 16.50 -11.26 -28.30
CA GLY A 191 16.52 -10.03 -27.52
C GLY A 191 17.50 -8.98 -28.06
N GLN A 192 18.20 -9.27 -29.15
CA GLN A 192 19.21 -8.41 -29.75
C GLN A 192 18.59 -7.41 -30.73
N ARG A 193 19.32 -6.33 -31.03
CA ARG A 193 18.90 -5.38 -32.06
C ARG A 193 18.90 -6.08 -33.42
N LEU A 194 17.83 -5.89 -34.21
CA LEU A 194 17.65 -6.56 -35.52
C LEU A 194 18.85 -6.35 -36.48
N GLY A 195 19.54 -5.23 -36.36
CA GLY A 195 20.77 -4.93 -37.07
C GLY A 195 21.35 -3.59 -36.63
N THR A 196 22.63 -3.35 -36.93
CA THR A 196 23.30 -2.08 -36.62
C THR A 196 22.68 -0.88 -37.34
N ASN A 197 22.09 -1.12 -38.51
CA ASN A 197 21.40 -0.12 -39.35
C ASN A 197 19.89 -0.06 -39.10
N SER A 198 19.35 -0.77 -38.09
CA SER A 198 17.93 -0.70 -37.76
C SER A 198 17.51 0.75 -37.50
N PRO A 199 16.31 1.16 -37.94
CA PRO A 199 15.82 2.51 -37.70
C PRO A 199 15.91 2.91 -36.23
N LEU A 200 16.31 4.16 -35.99
CA LEU A 200 16.24 4.79 -34.69
C LEU A 200 15.17 5.88 -34.75
N TYR A 201 14.16 5.76 -33.91
CA TYR A 201 13.08 6.74 -33.81
C TYR A 201 13.37 7.67 -32.64
N HIS A 202 13.47 8.97 -32.89
CA HIS A 202 13.62 9.98 -31.86
C HIS A 202 12.26 10.27 -31.23
N LEU A 203 12.11 9.96 -29.94
CA LEU A 203 10.81 9.98 -29.26
C LEU A 203 10.58 11.25 -28.42
N ALA A 204 11.63 11.74 -27.74
CA ALA A 204 11.50 12.84 -26.79
C ALA A 204 12.83 13.59 -26.59
N TRP A 205 12.76 14.90 -26.35
CA TRP A 205 13.91 15.73 -26.05
C TRP A 205 13.61 16.75 -24.94
N ASN A 206 14.54 16.86 -23.99
CA ASN A 206 14.69 18.00 -23.09
C ASN A 206 16.19 18.10 -22.72
N HIS A 207 16.65 19.28 -22.30
CA HIS A 207 18.06 19.51 -21.92
C HIS A 207 18.53 18.66 -20.74
N SER A 208 17.61 18.20 -19.89
CA SER A 208 17.84 17.22 -18.83
C SER A 208 16.75 16.16 -18.92
N ILE A 209 16.95 15.13 -19.73
CA ILE A 209 15.99 14.04 -19.96
C ILE A 209 16.69 12.70 -19.84
N GLU A 210 16.07 11.71 -19.22
CA GLU A 210 16.56 10.32 -19.19
C GLU A 210 15.46 9.34 -18.74
N ALA A 211 15.82 8.08 -18.44
CA ALA A 211 14.95 7.09 -17.81
C ALA A 211 13.60 6.91 -18.51
N SER A 212 13.63 6.54 -19.80
CA SER A 212 12.41 6.21 -20.53
C SER A 212 11.72 4.99 -19.92
N CYS A 213 10.39 5.02 -19.84
CA CYS A 213 9.56 3.84 -19.55
C CYS A 213 8.37 3.81 -20.51
N LEU A 214 8.23 2.71 -21.26
CA LEU A 214 7.13 2.48 -22.19
C LEU A 214 6.02 1.64 -21.56
N THR A 215 4.77 2.02 -21.80
CA THR A 215 3.61 1.18 -21.52
C THR A 215 2.51 1.42 -22.54
N ARG A 216 1.48 0.57 -22.53
CA ARG A 216 0.30 0.71 -23.36
C ARG A 216 -0.95 0.70 -22.50
N HIS A 217 -1.85 1.64 -22.76
CA HIS A 217 -3.18 1.69 -22.17
C HIS A 217 -4.19 2.03 -23.28
N ASP A 218 -5.24 1.23 -23.40
CA ASP A 218 -6.19 1.25 -24.51
C ASP A 218 -5.49 1.30 -25.89
N ASN A 219 -5.75 2.37 -26.65
CA ASN A 219 -5.26 2.58 -28.01
C ASN A 219 -3.97 3.39 -28.08
N PHE A 220 -3.37 3.75 -26.94
CA PHE A 220 -2.19 4.61 -26.90
C PHE A 220 -0.99 3.93 -26.25
N TYR A 221 0.17 4.22 -26.82
CA TYR A 221 1.46 4.03 -26.19
C TYR A 221 1.77 5.25 -25.36
N TYR A 222 2.19 5.05 -24.11
CA TYR A 222 2.62 6.10 -23.20
C TYR A 222 4.13 5.99 -22.99
N LEU A 223 4.81 7.13 -23.10
CA LEU A 223 6.23 7.27 -22.83
C LEU A 223 6.39 8.16 -21.61
N PHE A 224 6.84 7.57 -20.51
CA PHE A 224 7.31 8.29 -19.34
C PHE A 224 8.80 8.57 -19.49
N VAL A 225 9.24 9.73 -19.02
CA VAL A 225 10.64 10.15 -19.01
C VAL A 225 10.90 10.97 -17.75
N ASN A 226 12.13 10.97 -17.26
CA ASN A 226 12.50 11.88 -16.20
C ASN A 226 13.09 13.17 -16.74
N TRP A 227 12.71 14.30 -16.14
CA TRP A 227 13.37 15.60 -16.29
C TRP A 227 14.15 16.00 -15.04
N GLY A 228 15.10 16.92 -15.19
CA GLY A 228 15.88 17.46 -14.09
C GLY A 228 17.08 16.60 -13.69
N GLN A 229 17.62 16.85 -12.50
CA GLN A 229 18.86 16.22 -12.04
C GLN A 229 18.59 15.16 -10.98
N CYS A 230 18.95 13.91 -11.29
CA CYS A 230 19.06 12.83 -10.31
C CYS A 230 20.31 13.00 -9.42
N CYS A 231 20.45 12.06 -8.49
CA CYS A 231 21.73 11.63 -7.94
C CYS A 231 22.41 12.68 -7.05
N LYS A 232 21.64 13.62 -6.50
CA LYS A 232 22.10 14.70 -5.62
C LYS A 232 21.44 14.66 -4.23
N GLY A 233 20.88 13.52 -3.85
CA GLY A 233 20.16 13.35 -2.58
C GLY A 233 19.02 14.36 -2.49
N THR A 234 18.97 15.14 -1.41
CA THR A 234 17.95 16.18 -1.20
C THR A 234 18.06 17.38 -2.14
N ASN A 235 19.13 17.50 -2.93
CA ASN A 235 19.28 18.55 -3.94
C ASN A 235 18.88 18.08 -5.36
N SER A 236 18.28 16.89 -5.47
CA SER A 236 17.79 16.37 -6.75
C SER A 236 16.53 17.14 -7.17
N THR A 237 16.41 17.45 -8.45
CA THR A 237 15.24 18.16 -9.02
C THR A 237 14.46 17.25 -9.97
N TYR A 238 14.56 15.94 -9.74
CA TYR A 238 14.06 14.91 -10.62
C TYR A 238 12.53 14.90 -10.60
N GLU A 239 11.92 14.79 -11.78
CA GLU A 239 10.47 14.69 -11.93
C GLU A 239 10.15 13.81 -13.13
N VAL A 240 8.98 13.19 -13.16
CA VAL A 240 8.53 12.34 -14.26
C VAL A 240 7.55 13.12 -15.11
N ARG A 241 7.79 13.10 -16.42
CA ARG A 241 6.91 13.62 -17.47
C ARG A 241 6.37 12.50 -18.32
N VAL A 242 5.23 12.74 -18.97
CA VAL A 242 4.57 11.76 -19.83
C VAL A 242 4.05 12.37 -21.13
N GLY A 243 4.08 11.57 -22.19
CA GLY A 243 3.36 11.81 -23.44
C GLY A 243 2.77 10.52 -23.98
N ARG A 244 1.91 10.62 -24.99
CA ARG A 244 1.30 9.46 -25.64
C ARG A 244 1.31 9.54 -27.17
N ALA A 245 1.26 8.39 -27.83
CA ALA A 245 1.21 8.24 -29.27
C ALA A 245 0.29 7.08 -29.67
N GLU A 246 -0.34 7.16 -30.84
CA GLU A 246 -1.10 6.02 -31.41
C GLU A 246 -0.18 4.93 -31.97
N LYS A 247 1.06 5.29 -32.32
CA LYS A 247 2.09 4.37 -32.80
C LYS A 247 3.26 4.41 -31.84
N ILE A 248 3.86 3.25 -31.57
CA ILE A 248 5.03 3.16 -30.68
C ILE A 248 6.21 4.01 -31.16
N THR A 249 6.33 4.24 -32.47
CA THR A 249 7.36 5.08 -33.10
C THR A 249 7.06 6.59 -33.04
N GLY A 250 5.95 6.98 -32.40
CA GLY A 250 5.53 8.37 -32.26
C GLY A 250 4.72 8.91 -33.45
N PRO A 251 4.51 10.25 -33.49
CA PRO A 251 5.00 11.23 -32.53
C PRO A 251 4.29 11.11 -31.16
N TYR A 252 5.05 11.26 -30.08
CA TYR A 252 4.48 11.38 -28.73
C TYR A 252 4.12 12.84 -28.45
N LEU A 253 2.90 13.06 -27.98
CA LEU A 253 2.37 14.37 -27.60
C LEU A 253 2.03 14.39 -26.11
N ASP A 254 2.18 15.54 -25.46
CA ASP A 254 1.65 15.77 -24.12
C ASP A 254 0.15 16.12 -24.13
N ARG A 255 -0.43 16.34 -22.95
CA ARG A 255 -1.87 16.63 -22.76
C ARG A 255 -2.33 17.90 -23.49
N ASP A 256 -1.42 18.83 -23.75
CA ASP A 256 -1.69 20.08 -24.47
C ASP A 256 -1.39 19.97 -25.97
N GLY A 257 -0.99 18.78 -26.45
CA GLY A 257 -0.71 18.50 -27.86
C GLY A 257 0.69 18.91 -28.32
N LYS A 258 1.60 19.27 -27.41
CA LYS A 258 2.99 19.59 -27.75
C LYS A 258 3.80 18.31 -27.91
N LYS A 259 4.61 18.24 -28.97
CA LYS A 259 5.49 17.10 -29.22
C LYS A 259 6.55 16.96 -28.14
N LEU A 260 6.79 15.74 -27.68
CA LEU A 260 7.87 15.45 -26.75
C LEU A 260 9.25 15.72 -27.36
N THR A 261 9.41 15.60 -28.68
CA THR A 261 10.65 15.98 -29.39
C THR A 261 10.92 17.49 -29.39
N ASP A 262 9.90 18.29 -29.09
CA ASP A 262 9.96 19.76 -29.07
C ASP A 262 9.90 20.29 -27.62
N GLY A 263 10.23 19.43 -26.64
CA GLY A 263 10.18 19.74 -25.21
C GLY A 263 8.77 19.79 -24.63
N GLY A 264 7.82 19.01 -25.18
CA GLY A 264 6.55 18.69 -24.52
C GLY A 264 6.71 17.62 -23.44
N GLY A 265 5.74 17.53 -22.54
CA GLY A 265 5.72 16.53 -21.47
C GLY A 265 4.81 16.94 -20.32
N SER A 266 3.69 16.22 -20.14
CA SER A 266 2.77 16.47 -19.03
C SER A 266 3.39 16.02 -17.71
N PRO A 267 3.21 16.77 -16.60
CA PRO A 267 3.62 16.29 -15.29
C PRO A 267 2.95 14.97 -14.93
N PHE A 268 3.70 14.03 -14.36
CA PHE A 268 3.18 12.77 -13.84
C PHE A 268 3.52 12.58 -12.36
N LEU A 269 4.79 12.79 -11.99
CA LEU A 269 5.25 12.59 -10.61
C LEU A 269 6.36 13.60 -10.28
N GLU A 270 6.24 14.30 -9.15
CA GLU A 270 7.18 15.34 -8.74
C GLU A 270 7.48 15.27 -7.23
N THR A 271 8.43 16.09 -6.79
CA THR A 271 8.81 16.16 -5.37
C THR A 271 7.60 16.52 -4.51
N SER A 272 7.36 15.74 -3.46
CA SER A 272 6.26 15.93 -2.51
C SER A 272 6.79 15.76 -1.09
N GLY A 273 6.80 16.85 -0.31
CA GLY A 273 7.30 16.85 1.07
C GLY A 273 8.72 16.26 1.18
N ARG A 274 8.86 15.14 1.89
CA ARG A 274 10.13 14.44 2.10
C ARG A 274 10.58 13.55 0.93
N PHE A 275 9.71 13.31 -0.05
CA PHE A 275 9.94 12.44 -1.19
C PHE A 275 10.58 13.25 -2.32
N ILE A 276 11.90 13.48 -2.22
CA ILE A 276 12.62 14.37 -3.13
C ILE A 276 13.01 13.64 -4.41
N GLY A 277 12.83 14.30 -5.54
CA GLY A 277 13.31 13.83 -6.84
C GLY A 277 12.83 12.43 -7.22
N PRO A 278 11.52 12.12 -7.20
CA PRO A 278 11.04 10.81 -7.59
C PRO A 278 11.27 10.54 -9.08
N GLY A 279 11.65 9.33 -9.43
CA GLY A 279 11.88 8.98 -10.82
C GLY A 279 12.44 7.60 -11.08
N HIS A 280 12.82 7.43 -12.35
CA HIS A 280 13.21 6.18 -12.96
C HIS A 280 12.17 5.09 -12.68
N ILE A 281 11.02 5.23 -13.32
CA ILE A 281 9.87 4.38 -13.04
C ILE A 281 9.95 3.05 -13.82
N GLY A 282 9.38 2.00 -13.26
CA GLY A 282 9.12 0.73 -13.95
C GLY A 282 7.67 0.28 -13.75
N ILE A 283 7.04 -0.34 -14.74
CA ILE A 283 5.67 -0.86 -14.59
C ILE A 283 5.69 -2.14 -13.75
N VAL A 284 4.61 -2.40 -13.00
CA VAL A 284 4.40 -3.71 -12.37
C VAL A 284 3.66 -4.63 -13.34
N ASP A 285 4.35 -5.65 -13.82
CA ASP A 285 3.79 -6.77 -14.58
C ASP A 285 3.59 -7.98 -13.65
N ASP A 286 2.39 -8.07 -13.08
CA ASP A 286 1.97 -9.19 -12.24
C ASP A 286 1.19 -10.27 -13.01
N GLY A 287 1.10 -10.14 -14.34
CA GLY A 287 0.30 -10.97 -15.22
C GLY A 287 -1.21 -10.69 -15.18
N ASN A 288 -1.68 -9.71 -14.40
CA ASN A 288 -3.10 -9.35 -14.30
C ASN A 288 -3.42 -8.14 -15.19
N THR A 289 -4.02 -8.38 -16.35
CA THR A 289 -4.43 -7.31 -17.28
C THR A 289 -5.68 -6.55 -16.85
N ASN A 290 -6.38 -7.02 -15.82
CA ASN A 290 -7.63 -6.41 -15.33
C ASN A 290 -7.43 -5.64 -14.00
N GLY A 291 -6.22 -5.65 -13.46
CA GLY A 291 -5.87 -4.95 -12.23
C GLY A 291 -5.57 -3.46 -12.48
N GLN A 292 -5.59 -2.67 -11.41
CA GLN A 292 -5.10 -1.29 -11.47
C GLN A 292 -3.62 -1.29 -11.82
N THR A 293 -3.20 -0.49 -12.80
CA THR A 293 -1.80 -0.38 -13.18
C THR A 293 -0.98 0.16 -12.00
N GLN A 294 0.07 -0.55 -11.62
CA GLN A 294 1.03 -0.14 -10.61
C GLN A 294 2.39 0.17 -11.25
N PHE A 295 3.20 0.95 -10.56
CA PHE A 295 4.56 1.26 -10.98
C PHE A 295 5.52 1.34 -9.79
N SER A 296 6.76 0.92 -10.00
CA SER A 296 7.89 1.16 -9.11
C SER A 296 8.55 2.48 -9.45
N TYR A 297 9.21 3.11 -8.47
CA TYR A 297 10.11 4.24 -8.69
C TYR A 297 11.07 4.36 -7.51
N HIS A 298 12.13 5.15 -7.66
CA HIS A 298 12.93 5.58 -6.53
C HIS A 298 12.70 7.04 -6.18
N TYR A 299 12.96 7.41 -4.94
CA TYR A 299 13.04 8.80 -4.48
C TYR A 299 14.16 8.96 -3.46
N TYR A 300 14.62 10.19 -3.26
CA TYR A 300 15.58 10.55 -2.22
C TYR A 300 14.85 10.99 -0.95
N ASP A 301 14.96 10.20 0.11
CA ASP A 301 14.23 10.45 1.36
C ASP A 301 14.92 11.53 2.21
N ALA A 302 14.29 12.70 2.34
CA ALA A 302 14.82 13.82 3.12
C ALA A 302 15.05 13.46 4.60
N ASP A 303 14.22 12.60 5.19
CA ASP A 303 14.35 12.19 6.60
C ASP A 303 15.58 11.28 6.81
N THR A 304 16.08 10.68 5.74
CA THR A 304 17.30 9.87 5.77
C THR A 304 18.39 10.43 4.89
N GLN A 305 18.54 11.77 4.91
CA GLN A 305 19.64 12.51 4.29
C GLN A 305 19.75 12.26 2.78
N GLY A 306 18.61 12.11 2.10
CA GLY A 306 18.55 11.91 0.66
C GLY A 306 18.92 10.49 0.22
N LYS A 307 18.81 9.48 1.11
CA LYS A 307 19.02 8.08 0.73
C LYS A 307 17.94 7.65 -0.28
N SER A 308 18.38 7.03 -1.37
CA SER A 308 17.47 6.49 -2.38
C SER A 308 16.67 5.31 -1.84
N ARG A 309 15.34 5.33 -2.03
CA ARG A 309 14.41 4.29 -1.56
C ARG A 309 13.44 3.89 -2.67
N LEU A 310 13.10 2.60 -2.68
CA LEU A 310 12.02 2.04 -3.49
C LEU A 310 10.69 2.58 -2.98
N ALA A 311 9.80 2.82 -3.92
CA ALA A 311 8.39 3.06 -3.69
C ALA A 311 7.56 2.36 -4.76
N ILE A 312 6.31 2.08 -4.42
CA ILE A 312 5.29 1.58 -5.34
C ILE A 312 4.15 2.60 -5.37
N GLY A 313 3.74 2.96 -6.58
CA GLY A 313 2.55 3.76 -6.84
C GLY A 313 1.59 3.08 -7.80
N LYS A 314 0.51 3.79 -8.11
CA LYS A 314 -0.61 3.37 -8.94
C LYS A 314 -0.89 4.41 -10.00
N ILE A 315 -1.41 3.99 -11.15
CA ILE A 315 -1.84 4.90 -12.20
C ILE A 315 -3.35 4.90 -12.22
N ASP A 316 -3.94 6.09 -12.05
CA ASP A 316 -5.33 6.32 -12.42
C ASP A 316 -5.37 6.79 -13.88
N TRP A 317 -6.29 6.20 -14.65
CA TRP A 317 -6.52 6.46 -16.05
C TRP A 317 -7.91 7.07 -16.31
N SER A 318 -8.67 7.38 -15.25
CA SER A 318 -10.08 7.80 -15.33
C SER A 318 -10.32 9.06 -16.18
N ASP A 319 -9.32 9.93 -16.35
CA ASP A 319 -9.37 11.13 -17.20
C ASP A 319 -8.79 10.92 -18.62
N GLY A 320 -8.45 9.68 -18.97
CA GLY A 320 -7.83 9.30 -20.26
C GLY A 320 -6.32 9.59 -20.34
N TRP A 321 -5.71 10.06 -19.26
CA TRP A 321 -4.28 10.28 -19.10
C TRP A 321 -3.79 9.66 -17.78
N PRO A 322 -2.52 9.27 -17.69
CA PRO A 322 -2.01 8.67 -16.46
C PRO A 322 -1.81 9.75 -15.40
N VAL A 323 -2.39 9.52 -14.24
CA VAL A 323 -2.14 10.30 -13.02
C VAL A 323 -1.53 9.38 -11.99
N ALA A 324 -0.37 9.77 -11.43
CA ALA A 324 0.23 9.04 -10.33
C ALA A 324 -0.66 9.20 -9.09
N VAL A 325 -1.27 8.10 -8.68
CA VAL A 325 -2.00 7.96 -7.44
C VAL A 325 -1.29 6.90 -6.60
N ASN A 326 -1.57 6.82 -5.31
CA ASN A 326 -1.14 5.66 -4.53
C ASN A 326 -2.38 4.91 -4.07
N ASP A 327 -2.17 3.81 -3.38
CA ASP A 327 -3.17 3.26 -2.44
C ASP A 327 -3.38 4.19 -1.23
N ALA A 328 -3.18 5.49 -1.45
CA ALA A 328 -3.72 6.53 -0.63
C ALA A 328 -5.26 6.52 -0.72
N THR A 329 -5.85 5.46 -0.19
CA THR A 329 -6.70 5.58 0.98
C THR A 329 -6.29 6.77 1.87
N ASN A 330 -4.99 7.06 2.02
CA ASN A 330 -4.35 8.23 2.66
C ASN A 330 -4.61 9.64 2.10
N ASP A 331 -5.86 9.97 1.73
CA ASP A 331 -6.40 11.19 2.35
C ASP A 331 -6.60 10.97 3.87
N TRP A 332 -6.66 9.71 4.32
CA TRP A 332 -6.66 9.28 5.72
C TRP A 332 -5.49 9.91 6.51
N GLN A 333 -5.80 10.96 7.27
CA GLN A 333 -4.97 11.51 8.34
C GLN A 333 -5.25 10.75 9.63
N LEU A 334 -4.20 10.39 10.37
CA LEU A 334 -4.37 9.82 11.70
C LEU A 334 -5.04 10.88 12.60
N VAL A 335 -6.27 10.61 13.03
CA VAL A 335 -7.04 11.53 13.87
C VAL A 335 -7.09 11.10 15.32
N TRP A 336 -6.85 9.81 15.59
CA TRP A 336 -6.80 9.26 16.94
C TRP A 336 -6.06 7.93 16.95
N HIS A 337 -5.37 7.63 18.05
CA HIS A 337 -4.71 6.36 18.28
C HIS A 337 -4.56 6.06 19.77
N ASP A 338 -4.37 4.79 20.08
CA ASP A 338 -3.86 4.30 21.36
C ASP A 338 -2.82 3.20 21.08
N GLU A 339 -1.59 3.42 21.51
CA GLU A 339 -0.44 2.52 21.31
C GLU A 339 -0.14 1.68 22.56
N PHE A 340 -0.89 1.87 23.65
CA PHE A 340 -0.75 1.08 24.89
C PHE A 340 0.66 1.02 25.51
N ASP A 341 1.52 1.99 25.19
CA ASP A 341 2.93 2.07 25.65
C ASP A 341 3.09 2.34 27.15
N THR A 342 2.03 2.79 27.83
CA THR A 342 2.07 3.08 29.27
C THR A 342 1.60 1.87 30.06
N ASN A 343 2.51 1.23 30.80
CA ASN A 343 2.17 0.12 31.68
C ASN A 343 1.12 0.51 32.73
N GLY A 344 0.12 -0.33 32.96
CA GLY A 344 -0.98 -0.08 33.92
C GLY A 344 -2.36 -0.31 33.31
N PRO A 345 -3.44 0.26 33.85
CA PRO A 345 -4.76 0.17 33.23
C PRO A 345 -4.81 0.97 31.91
N PRO A 346 -5.65 0.56 30.93
CA PRO A 346 -5.99 1.37 29.75
C PRO A 346 -6.33 2.82 30.09
N ASP A 347 -5.92 3.76 29.23
CA ASP A 347 -6.11 5.20 29.45
C ASP A 347 -7.61 5.54 29.62
N PRO A 348 -8.05 6.04 30.78
CA PRO A 348 -9.44 6.41 31.01
C PRO A 348 -9.95 7.57 30.14
N ALA A 349 -9.05 8.31 29.47
CA ALA A 349 -9.44 9.29 28.46
C ALA A 349 -9.92 8.65 27.14
N ASN A 350 -9.57 7.38 26.91
CA ASN A 350 -9.92 6.63 25.71
C ASN A 350 -10.93 5.52 25.99
N TRP A 351 -10.89 4.91 27.19
CA TRP A 351 -11.59 3.66 27.47
C TRP A 351 -12.45 3.70 28.73
N ASN A 352 -13.68 3.21 28.60
CA ASN A 352 -14.58 2.80 29.67
C ASN A 352 -14.62 1.27 29.77
N TYR A 353 -15.23 0.76 30.84
CA TYR A 353 -15.39 -0.67 31.08
C TYR A 353 -16.86 -1.05 31.18
N GLU A 354 -17.23 -2.14 30.55
CA GLU A 354 -18.46 -2.84 30.92
C GLU A 354 -18.22 -3.69 32.18
N ARG A 355 -19.29 -3.93 32.95
CA ARG A 355 -19.22 -4.60 34.25
C ARG A 355 -20.31 -5.63 34.42
N GLY A 356 -19.93 -6.79 34.94
CA GLY A 356 -20.85 -7.88 35.22
C GLY A 356 -21.13 -8.78 34.04
N PHE A 357 -22.23 -9.53 34.12
CA PHE A 357 -22.77 -10.29 32.99
C PHE A 357 -23.52 -9.37 32.03
N VAL A 358 -23.03 -9.22 30.80
CA VAL A 358 -23.49 -8.16 29.89
C VAL A 358 -24.41 -8.67 28.78
N ARG A 359 -23.95 -9.61 27.96
CA ARG A 359 -24.68 -10.04 26.74
C ARG A 359 -24.45 -11.52 26.43
N ASN A 360 -25.15 -12.01 25.41
CA ASN A 360 -25.03 -13.34 24.77
C ASN A 360 -24.97 -14.57 25.69
N GLN A 361 -25.46 -14.45 26.93
CA GLN A 361 -25.34 -15.47 27.99
C GLN A 361 -23.90 -15.93 28.24
N GLU A 362 -22.93 -15.09 27.90
CA GLU A 362 -21.51 -15.34 28.04
C GLU A 362 -21.16 -15.69 29.50
N LEU A 363 -20.11 -16.49 29.70
CA LEU A 363 -19.81 -17.10 30.98
C LEU A 363 -18.95 -16.21 31.89
N GLN A 364 -18.23 -15.26 31.31
CA GLN A 364 -17.37 -14.34 32.05
C GLN A 364 -18.14 -13.20 32.70
N TRP A 365 -17.65 -12.82 33.88
CA TRP A 365 -17.94 -11.54 34.51
C TRP A 365 -16.96 -10.48 34.03
N TYR A 366 -17.46 -9.44 33.38
CA TYR A 366 -16.60 -8.34 32.93
C TYR A 366 -16.18 -7.43 34.09
N GLN A 367 -14.89 -7.14 34.19
CA GLN A 367 -14.31 -6.25 35.18
C GLN A 367 -12.97 -5.62 34.70
N PRO A 368 -12.56 -4.46 35.22
CA PRO A 368 -11.34 -3.77 34.75
C PRO A 368 -10.04 -4.51 35.01
N GLU A 369 -9.96 -5.34 36.06
CA GLU A 369 -8.74 -6.01 36.50
C GLU A 369 -8.21 -7.06 35.50
N ASN A 370 -8.97 -7.29 34.43
CA ASN A 370 -8.66 -8.20 33.34
C ASN A 370 -8.18 -7.47 32.07
N ALA A 371 -8.10 -6.13 32.05
CA ALA A 371 -7.46 -5.38 30.97
C ALA A 371 -6.33 -4.51 31.51
N PHE A 372 -5.12 -4.71 30.99
CA PHE A 372 -3.94 -3.98 31.40
C PHE A 372 -2.96 -3.84 30.24
N CYS A 373 -2.30 -2.69 30.17
CA CYS A 373 -1.21 -2.39 29.28
C CYS A 373 0.10 -2.88 29.90
N THR A 374 0.88 -3.65 29.14
CA THR A 374 2.23 -4.09 29.54
C THR A 374 3.09 -4.31 28.30
N ASN A 375 4.34 -3.83 28.34
CA ASN A 375 5.32 -4.02 27.24
C ASN A 375 4.82 -3.54 25.87
N GLY A 376 4.12 -2.41 25.83
CA GLY A 376 3.57 -1.85 24.57
C GLY A 376 2.34 -2.59 24.04
N LEU A 377 1.71 -3.46 24.84
CA LEU A 377 0.50 -4.17 24.45
C LEU A 377 -0.61 -3.91 25.45
N LEU A 378 -1.83 -3.69 24.97
CA LEU A 378 -3.03 -3.99 25.74
C LEU A 378 -3.21 -5.50 25.81
N VAL A 379 -3.34 -6.04 27.01
CA VAL A 379 -3.69 -7.44 27.26
C VAL A 379 -5.07 -7.48 27.90
N ILE A 380 -6.04 -8.09 27.20
CA ILE A 380 -7.32 -8.50 27.78
C ILE A 380 -7.17 -9.99 28.13
N GLU A 381 -7.12 -10.29 29.43
CA GLU A 381 -6.85 -11.61 29.96
C GLU A 381 -8.10 -12.20 30.60
N ALA A 382 -8.68 -13.24 29.98
CA ALA A 382 -9.70 -14.04 30.61
C ALA A 382 -9.08 -15.03 31.60
N ARG A 383 -9.73 -15.20 32.75
CA ARG A 383 -9.28 -16.06 33.85
C ARG A 383 -10.40 -16.99 34.29
N HIS A 384 -10.03 -18.20 34.69
CA HIS A 384 -10.90 -19.09 35.46
C HIS A 384 -10.75 -18.71 36.94
N GLU A 385 -11.81 -18.17 37.53
CA GLU A 385 -11.83 -17.70 38.92
C GLU A 385 -13.19 -18.02 39.53
N HIS A 386 -13.23 -18.49 40.79
CA HIS A 386 -14.49 -18.75 41.47
C HIS A 386 -14.77 -17.69 42.53
N LYS A 387 -15.80 -16.87 42.32
CA LYS A 387 -16.18 -15.73 43.18
C LYS A 387 -17.70 -15.65 43.32
N SER A 388 -18.19 -15.11 44.44
CA SER A 388 -19.63 -14.84 44.59
C SER A 388 -20.09 -13.75 43.61
N ASN A 389 -21.23 -13.96 42.95
CA ASN A 389 -21.85 -12.93 42.11
C ASN A 389 -22.51 -11.86 43.00
N PRO A 390 -22.02 -10.60 42.99
CA PRO A 390 -22.59 -9.55 43.84
C PRO A 390 -24.02 -9.15 43.44
N ASN A 391 -24.45 -9.51 42.23
CA ASN A 391 -25.79 -9.25 41.71
C ASN A 391 -26.74 -10.46 41.88
N PHE A 392 -26.33 -11.51 42.59
CA PHE A 392 -27.17 -12.69 42.79
C PHE A 392 -28.45 -12.35 43.55
N VAL A 393 -29.58 -12.85 43.05
CA VAL A 393 -30.88 -12.74 43.68
C VAL A 393 -31.52 -14.12 43.69
N THR A 394 -31.82 -14.63 44.88
CA THR A 394 -32.49 -15.92 45.06
C THR A 394 -33.79 -15.98 44.24
N ASN A 395 -33.99 -17.08 43.51
CA ASN A 395 -35.16 -17.33 42.63
C ASN A 395 -35.32 -16.34 41.46
N SER A 396 -34.29 -15.56 41.11
CA SER A 396 -34.35 -14.78 39.86
C SER A 396 -34.38 -15.70 38.64
N THR A 397 -35.20 -15.35 37.65
CA THR A 397 -35.24 -15.99 36.33
C THR A 397 -34.34 -15.29 35.30
N ASN A 398 -33.75 -14.14 35.65
CA ASN A 398 -32.81 -13.44 34.79
C ASN A 398 -31.43 -14.09 34.92
N TRP A 399 -30.89 -14.61 33.81
CA TRP A 399 -29.61 -15.33 33.77
C TRP A 399 -28.43 -14.58 34.40
N LYS A 400 -28.46 -13.25 34.44
CA LYS A 400 -27.41 -12.43 35.04
C LYS A 400 -27.43 -12.45 36.57
N THR A 401 -28.61 -12.55 37.16
CA THR A 401 -28.82 -12.47 38.61
C THR A 401 -29.24 -13.81 39.22
N SER A 402 -29.52 -14.82 38.39
CA SER A 402 -29.82 -16.19 38.83
C SER A 402 -28.56 -17.03 39.10
N ARG A 403 -27.40 -16.59 38.61
CA ARG A 403 -26.10 -17.23 38.82
C ARG A 403 -25.57 -16.81 40.20
N GLU A 404 -25.38 -17.77 41.11
CA GLU A 404 -24.80 -17.49 42.44
C GLU A 404 -23.28 -17.21 42.35
N TRP A 405 -22.62 -17.83 41.36
CA TRP A 405 -21.17 -17.80 41.22
C TRP A 405 -20.74 -17.15 39.91
N ILE A 406 -19.56 -16.55 39.96
CA ILE A 406 -18.74 -16.13 38.84
C ILE A 406 -17.64 -17.17 38.73
N ASP A 407 -17.58 -17.87 37.60
CA ASP A 407 -16.56 -18.91 37.33
C ASP A 407 -15.51 -18.45 36.32
N TYR A 408 -15.77 -17.37 35.60
CA TYR A 408 -14.81 -16.76 34.67
C TYR A 408 -14.83 -15.25 34.82
N THR A 409 -13.68 -14.61 34.68
CA THR A 409 -13.57 -13.15 34.58
C THR A 409 -12.85 -12.76 33.31
N SER A 410 -13.19 -11.59 32.78
CA SER A 410 -12.54 -11.00 31.62
C SER A 410 -12.79 -9.50 31.59
N ALA A 411 -12.40 -8.80 30.53
CA ALA A 411 -12.73 -7.39 30.33
C ALA A 411 -13.39 -7.15 28.96
N SER A 412 -14.25 -6.13 28.94
CA SER A 412 -14.75 -5.48 27.75
C SER A 412 -14.56 -3.98 27.94
N ILE A 413 -13.71 -3.40 27.09
CA ILE A 413 -13.42 -1.96 27.09
C ILE A 413 -14.12 -1.30 25.91
N THR A 414 -14.56 -0.07 26.10
CA THR A 414 -15.34 0.66 25.09
C THR A 414 -14.95 2.12 25.04
N SER A 415 -14.89 2.68 23.83
CA SER A 415 -14.66 4.11 23.62
C SER A 415 -15.92 4.96 23.71
N ARG A 416 -17.07 4.35 24.02
CA ARG A 416 -18.38 5.02 24.09
C ARG A 416 -18.32 6.30 24.91
N ARG A 417 -18.85 7.41 24.37
CA ARG A 417 -18.84 8.77 24.94
C ARG A 417 -17.46 9.40 25.15
N LEU A 418 -16.37 8.73 24.79
CA LEU A 418 -15.00 9.25 24.86
C LEU A 418 -14.45 9.51 23.46
N ARG A 419 -14.49 8.49 22.59
CA ARG A 419 -14.06 8.54 21.19
C ARG A 419 -15.13 7.95 20.29
N GLU A 420 -15.76 8.80 19.51
CA GLU A 420 -16.82 8.44 18.57
C GLU A 420 -16.46 9.04 17.20
N PHE A 421 -16.58 8.25 16.14
CA PHE A 421 -16.14 8.63 14.82
C PHE A 421 -17.22 8.29 13.79
N LYS A 422 -17.34 9.14 12.76
CA LYS A 422 -18.18 8.89 11.59
C LYS A 422 -17.29 8.87 10.37
N TYR A 423 -17.34 7.76 9.62
CA TYR A 423 -16.44 7.48 8.51
C TYR A 423 -14.98 7.46 8.94
N GLY A 424 -14.16 6.71 8.23
CA GLY A 424 -12.79 6.52 8.63
C GLY A 424 -12.21 5.20 8.15
N LYS A 425 -10.89 5.12 8.29
CA LYS A 425 -10.20 3.85 8.39
C LYS A 425 -9.94 3.54 9.86
N PHE A 426 -10.41 2.39 10.34
CA PHE A 426 -10.22 1.94 11.71
C PHE A 426 -9.36 0.69 11.63
N GLU A 427 -8.22 0.70 12.29
CA GLU A 427 -7.27 -0.39 12.26
C GLU A 427 -6.91 -0.82 13.67
N MET A 428 -6.74 -2.12 13.85
CA MET A 428 -6.19 -2.71 15.05
C MET A 428 -5.13 -3.74 14.64
N ARG A 429 -3.94 -3.65 15.23
CA ARG A 429 -2.96 -4.73 15.16
C ARG A 429 -3.05 -5.58 16.42
N ALA A 430 -3.42 -6.85 16.28
CA ALA A 430 -3.61 -7.72 17.43
C ALA A 430 -3.36 -9.19 17.11
N ARG A 431 -3.12 -9.97 18.16
CA ARG A 431 -3.07 -11.42 18.16
C ARG A 431 -4.16 -11.97 19.07
N ILE A 432 -4.84 -13.00 18.60
CA ILE A 432 -5.94 -13.66 19.32
C ILE A 432 -5.57 -15.08 19.74
N ASP A 433 -6.10 -15.53 20.86
CA ASP A 433 -6.05 -16.93 21.25
C ASP A 433 -7.16 -17.70 20.52
N THR A 434 -6.83 -18.84 19.94
CA THR A 434 -7.78 -19.63 19.12
C THR A 434 -8.28 -20.89 19.81
N ARG A 435 -7.98 -21.05 21.11
CA ARG A 435 -8.47 -22.18 21.90
C ARG A 435 -9.98 -22.11 22.10
N LEU A 436 -10.60 -23.28 22.25
CA LEU A 436 -12.06 -23.40 22.41
C LEU A 436 -12.57 -22.56 23.59
N GLY A 437 -13.70 -21.89 23.42
CA GLY A 437 -14.27 -21.05 24.47
C GLY A 437 -13.62 -19.66 24.59
N SER A 438 -12.74 -19.28 23.66
CA SER A 438 -12.22 -17.93 23.47
C SER A 438 -13.04 -17.18 22.41
N TRP A 439 -13.53 -15.99 22.77
CA TRP A 439 -14.26 -15.10 21.87
C TRP A 439 -13.74 -13.65 21.94
N PRO A 440 -12.55 -13.38 21.37
CA PRO A 440 -12.05 -12.03 21.15
C PRO A 440 -12.86 -11.32 20.08
N ALA A 441 -13.08 -10.02 20.28
CA ALA A 441 -13.77 -9.19 19.31
C ALA A 441 -13.23 -7.76 19.26
N PHE A 442 -13.17 -7.22 18.04
CA PHE A 442 -13.04 -5.81 17.72
C PHE A 442 -14.22 -5.40 16.86
N TRP A 443 -15.11 -4.60 17.43
CA TRP A 443 -16.41 -4.34 16.83
C TRP A 443 -16.94 -2.96 17.21
N THR A 444 -17.96 -2.50 16.50
CA THR A 444 -18.53 -1.17 16.68
C THR A 444 -20.04 -1.22 16.83
N LEU A 445 -20.59 -0.23 17.55
CA LEU A 445 -22.01 0.03 17.67
C LEU A 445 -22.31 1.50 17.37
N GLY A 446 -23.49 1.78 16.82
CA GLY A 446 -23.97 3.14 16.61
C GLY A 446 -23.99 3.96 17.90
N ALA A 447 -23.42 5.16 17.85
CA ALA A 447 -23.32 6.08 18.98
C ALA A 447 -24.51 7.06 19.10
N THR A 448 -25.38 7.12 18.08
CA THR A 448 -26.51 8.05 18.04
C THR A 448 -27.45 7.88 19.24
N PRO A 449 -27.65 8.91 20.09
CA PRO A 449 -28.50 8.82 21.27
C PRO A 449 -29.95 8.42 20.94
N GLY A 450 -30.52 7.55 21.78
CA GLY A 450 -31.91 7.10 21.64
C GLY A 450 -32.13 5.98 20.62
N ILE A 451 -31.15 5.67 19.77
CA ILE A 451 -31.22 4.53 18.85
C ILE A 451 -30.72 3.27 19.58
N ARG A 452 -31.52 2.19 19.52
CA ARG A 452 -31.18 0.90 20.13
C ARG A 452 -30.78 -0.11 19.07
N TRP A 453 -29.93 -1.05 19.43
CA TRP A 453 -29.67 -2.23 18.61
C TRP A 453 -30.97 -2.99 18.27
N PRO A 454 -31.13 -3.52 17.04
CA PRO A 454 -30.19 -3.50 15.91
C PRO A 454 -30.32 -2.26 15.02
N ALA A 455 -31.19 -1.30 15.37
CA ALA A 455 -31.42 -0.11 14.56
C ALA A 455 -30.22 0.87 14.56
N GLY A 456 -29.29 0.73 15.50
CA GLY A 456 -28.05 1.50 15.55
C GLY A 456 -26.91 0.93 14.68
N GLY A 457 -27.10 -0.26 14.10
CA GLY A 457 -26.03 -0.96 13.40
C GLY A 457 -24.96 -1.55 14.33
N GLU A 458 -24.37 -2.63 13.86
CA GLU A 458 -23.24 -3.35 14.43
C GLU A 458 -22.28 -3.71 13.31
N ILE A 459 -21.00 -3.47 13.52
CA ILE A 459 -19.94 -3.85 12.59
C ILE A 459 -18.90 -4.63 13.37
N ASP A 460 -18.82 -5.93 13.08
CA ASP A 460 -17.85 -6.84 13.66
C ASP A 460 -16.63 -6.86 12.74
N ILE A 461 -15.66 -5.99 13.02
CA ILE A 461 -14.42 -5.85 12.22
C ILE A 461 -13.58 -7.13 12.35
N MET A 462 -13.57 -7.70 13.55
CA MET A 462 -13.04 -9.01 13.85
C MET A 462 -13.86 -9.63 14.99
N GLU A 463 -14.30 -10.87 14.79
CA GLU A 463 -14.68 -11.78 15.86
C GLU A 463 -13.97 -13.12 15.65
N PHE A 464 -13.79 -13.86 16.73
CA PHE A 464 -13.42 -15.26 16.66
C PHE A 464 -14.28 -16.08 17.61
N TYR A 465 -14.71 -17.25 17.19
CA TYR A 465 -15.23 -18.30 18.06
C TYR A 465 -15.26 -19.63 17.31
N THR A 466 -15.25 -20.75 18.02
CA THR A 466 -15.34 -22.11 17.42
C THR A 466 -14.33 -22.39 16.30
N GLY A 467 -13.10 -21.85 16.40
CA GLY A 467 -12.05 -22.06 15.39
C GLY A 467 -12.23 -21.25 14.09
N THR A 468 -13.13 -20.26 14.09
CA THR A 468 -13.50 -19.48 12.91
C THR A 468 -13.37 -18.00 13.20
N VAL A 469 -12.71 -17.28 12.28
CA VAL A 469 -12.68 -15.81 12.26
C VAL A 469 -13.92 -15.31 11.50
N LEU A 470 -14.56 -14.26 12.00
CA LEU A 470 -15.73 -13.65 11.39
C LEU A 470 -15.53 -12.16 11.16
N ALA A 471 -16.24 -11.66 10.14
CA ALA A 471 -16.38 -10.24 9.86
C ALA A 471 -17.83 -10.00 9.43
N ASN A 472 -18.61 -9.25 10.20
CA ASN A 472 -20.06 -9.22 10.06
C ASN A 472 -20.63 -7.80 10.09
N PHE A 473 -21.80 -7.64 9.47
CA PHE A 473 -22.66 -6.46 9.60
C PHE A 473 -24.02 -6.88 10.15
N GLY A 474 -24.42 -6.31 11.28
CA GLY A 474 -25.74 -6.52 11.91
C GLY A 474 -26.56 -5.24 11.90
N TYR A 475 -27.76 -5.24 11.31
CA TYR A 475 -28.59 -4.03 11.25
C TYR A 475 -30.09 -4.32 11.12
N SER A 476 -30.90 -3.31 11.39
CA SER A 476 -32.36 -3.38 11.21
C SER A 476 -32.76 -3.02 9.77
N LEU A 477 -33.35 -3.96 9.04
CA LEU A 477 -34.00 -3.73 7.74
C LEU A 477 -35.45 -4.21 7.81
N ASP A 478 -36.41 -3.38 7.41
CA ASP A 478 -37.86 -3.71 7.45
C ASP A 478 -38.36 -4.25 8.80
N ARG A 479 -37.88 -3.66 9.89
CA ARG A 479 -38.18 -4.04 11.29
C ARG A 479 -37.71 -5.45 11.69
N LYS A 480 -36.81 -6.03 10.90
CA LYS A 480 -36.14 -7.32 11.18
C LYS A 480 -34.64 -7.11 11.30
N THR A 481 -33.99 -7.97 12.07
CA THR A 481 -32.52 -8.04 12.10
C THR A 481 -32.03 -8.71 10.82
N LYS A 482 -31.11 -8.05 10.12
CA LYS A 482 -30.36 -8.58 8.97
C LYS A 482 -28.91 -8.73 9.37
N TRP A 483 -28.33 -9.84 8.94
CA TRP A 483 -26.92 -10.15 9.10
C TRP A 483 -26.29 -10.41 7.74
N LEU A 484 -25.19 -9.72 7.46
CA LEU A 484 -24.28 -10.05 6.37
C LEU A 484 -22.99 -10.56 7.01
N ALA A 485 -22.81 -11.88 7.04
CA ALA A 485 -21.76 -12.53 7.80
C ALA A 485 -20.79 -13.28 6.88
N VAL A 486 -19.50 -13.11 7.11
CA VAL A 486 -18.43 -13.91 6.48
C VAL A 486 -17.70 -14.68 7.58
N LYS A 487 -17.41 -15.95 7.28
CA LYS A 487 -16.75 -16.89 8.18
C LYS A 487 -15.53 -17.49 7.49
N LYS A 488 -14.39 -17.51 8.19
CA LYS A 488 -13.15 -18.07 7.68
C LYS A 488 -12.49 -18.96 8.73
N PRO A 489 -12.49 -20.29 8.55
CA PRO A 489 -11.82 -21.20 9.47
C PRO A 489 -10.34 -20.85 9.62
N VAL A 490 -9.82 -20.88 10.85
CA VAL A 490 -8.38 -20.62 11.10
C VAL A 490 -7.49 -21.62 10.36
N ALA A 491 -7.97 -22.84 10.13
CA ALA A 491 -7.28 -23.83 9.31
C ALA A 491 -6.97 -23.33 7.87
N GLU A 492 -7.84 -22.53 7.28
CA GLU A 492 -7.65 -21.93 5.95
C GLU A 492 -6.70 -20.72 5.97
N LEU A 493 -6.48 -20.14 7.15
CA LEU A 493 -5.58 -19.00 7.36
C LEU A 493 -4.14 -19.43 7.69
N GLY A 494 -3.91 -20.73 7.92
CA GLY A 494 -2.60 -21.28 8.27
C GLY A 494 -2.56 -22.01 9.62
N GLY A 495 -3.71 -22.19 10.28
CA GLY A 495 -3.83 -22.97 11.52
C GLY A 495 -3.07 -22.35 12.70
N ASP A 496 -2.47 -23.21 13.52
CA ASP A 496 -1.72 -22.81 14.73
C ASP A 496 -0.56 -21.85 14.48
N ALA A 497 0.02 -21.87 13.28
CA ALA A 497 1.10 -20.95 12.91
C ALA A 497 0.54 -19.53 12.74
N TRP A 498 -0.62 -19.41 12.10
CA TRP A 498 -1.30 -18.13 11.90
C TRP A 498 -1.69 -17.51 13.26
N SER A 499 -2.32 -18.28 14.16
CA SER A 499 -2.76 -17.75 15.46
C SER A 499 -1.64 -17.26 16.39
N LYS A 500 -0.37 -17.54 16.08
CA LYS A 500 0.79 -17.08 16.87
C LYS A 500 1.30 -15.71 16.44
N GLU A 501 0.86 -15.20 15.30
CA GLU A 501 1.31 -13.93 14.73
C GLU A 501 0.34 -12.79 15.08
N PHE A 502 0.83 -11.56 14.92
CA PHE A 502 -0.02 -10.36 14.96
C PHE A 502 -0.59 -10.11 13.56
N HIS A 503 -1.88 -9.76 13.52
CA HIS A 503 -2.62 -9.46 12.31
C HIS A 503 -3.19 -8.05 12.35
N ILE A 504 -3.39 -7.46 11.18
CA ILE A 504 -4.05 -6.15 11.04
C ILE A 504 -5.49 -6.35 10.60
N TRP A 505 -6.41 -5.87 11.44
CA TRP A 505 -7.84 -5.88 11.22
C TRP A 505 -8.31 -4.48 10.85
N THR A 506 -8.91 -4.33 9.69
CA THR A 506 -9.23 -3.02 9.12
C THR A 506 -10.71 -2.90 8.79
N MET A 507 -11.31 -1.77 9.16
CA MET A 507 -12.55 -1.28 8.57
C MET A 507 -12.25 -0.01 7.78
N GLU A 508 -12.54 -0.02 6.47
CA GLU A 508 -12.58 1.19 5.65
C GLU A 508 -14.03 1.58 5.40
N TRP A 509 -14.42 2.77 5.83
CA TRP A 509 -15.80 3.21 5.82
C TRP A 509 -15.92 4.64 5.30
N ASP A 510 -16.71 4.80 4.25
CA ASP A 510 -17.09 6.09 3.69
C ASP A 510 -18.61 6.21 3.54
N GLU A 511 -19.07 7.29 2.92
CA GLU A 511 -20.51 7.55 2.72
C GLU A 511 -21.22 6.55 1.80
N LYS A 512 -20.48 5.70 1.08
CA LYS A 512 -21.02 4.77 0.08
C LYS A 512 -20.91 3.32 0.50
N LYS A 513 -19.86 2.95 1.23
CA LYS A 513 -19.56 1.55 1.55
C LYS A 513 -18.77 1.36 2.84
N ILE A 514 -18.77 0.11 3.30
CA ILE A 514 -17.85 -0.41 4.32
C ILE A 514 -17.13 -1.64 3.77
N ASN A 515 -15.80 -1.67 3.91
CA ASN A 515 -14.97 -2.84 3.67
C ASN A 515 -14.36 -3.30 5.00
N LEU A 516 -14.42 -4.60 5.28
CA LEU A 516 -13.69 -5.24 6.37
C LEU A 516 -12.55 -6.08 5.79
N LEU A 517 -11.34 -5.90 6.29
CA LEU A 517 -10.12 -6.54 5.79
C LEU A 517 -9.33 -7.20 6.92
N LEU A 518 -8.64 -8.29 6.56
CA LEU A 518 -7.63 -8.97 7.37
C LEU A 518 -6.31 -8.98 6.59
N ASP A 519 -5.26 -8.39 7.16
CA ASP A 519 -3.93 -8.25 6.54
C ASP A 519 -4.00 -7.67 5.11
N GLY A 520 -4.83 -6.63 4.94
CA GLY A 520 -5.07 -5.97 3.67
C GLY A 520 -5.92 -6.75 2.66
N LYS A 521 -6.37 -7.96 3.00
CA LYS A 521 -7.26 -8.78 2.15
C LYS A 521 -8.71 -8.58 2.55
N LEU A 522 -9.57 -8.31 1.58
CA LEU A 522 -11.00 -8.14 1.79
C LEU A 522 -11.62 -9.41 2.39
N MET A 523 -12.34 -9.25 3.50
CA MET A 523 -13.11 -10.28 4.19
C MET A 523 -14.60 -10.13 3.89
N ASN A 524 -15.15 -8.93 4.12
CA ASN A 524 -16.57 -8.64 3.91
C ASN A 524 -16.76 -7.22 3.37
N HIS A 525 -17.84 -7.00 2.65
CA HIS A 525 -18.16 -5.75 1.98
C HIS A 525 -19.65 -5.45 2.10
N LEU A 526 -19.98 -4.19 2.37
CA LEU A 526 -21.35 -3.69 2.37
C LEU A 526 -21.40 -2.38 1.59
N ASP A 527 -22.13 -2.37 0.48
CA ASP A 527 -22.62 -1.12 -0.10
C ASP A 527 -23.70 -0.56 0.82
N LEU A 528 -23.54 0.69 1.28
CA LEU A 528 -24.45 1.26 2.27
C LEU A 528 -25.87 1.35 1.74
N ALA A 529 -26.08 1.55 0.44
CA ALA A 529 -27.41 1.53 -0.17
C ALA A 529 -28.22 0.25 0.14
N ASP A 530 -27.56 -0.89 0.38
CA ASP A 530 -28.23 -2.16 0.74
C ASP A 530 -28.76 -2.20 2.18
N ALA A 531 -28.36 -1.22 2.99
CA ALA A 531 -28.80 -1.00 4.36
C ALA A 531 -29.76 0.20 4.50
N ASP A 532 -30.16 0.83 3.39
CA ASP A 532 -31.13 1.91 3.41
C ASP A 532 -32.51 1.41 3.84
N ASN A 533 -33.01 1.99 4.93
CA ASN A 533 -34.32 1.67 5.48
C ASN A 533 -35.24 2.89 5.34
N ALA A 534 -36.31 2.75 4.56
CA ALA A 534 -37.25 3.84 4.27
C ALA A 534 -37.85 4.50 5.54
N ASP A 535 -38.07 3.72 6.61
CA ASP A 535 -38.72 4.21 7.83
C ASP A 535 -37.74 4.77 8.87
N ARG A 536 -36.44 4.44 8.79
CA ARG A 536 -35.47 4.68 9.87
C ARG A 536 -34.11 5.22 9.42
N GLY A 537 -33.89 5.37 8.12
CA GLY A 537 -32.61 5.70 7.53
C GLY A 537 -31.60 4.57 7.65
N ASN A 538 -30.39 4.83 7.17
CA ASN A 538 -29.28 3.89 7.22
C ASN A 538 -28.53 3.99 8.56
N PRO A 539 -28.34 2.89 9.31
CA PRO A 539 -27.62 2.93 10.58
C PRO A 539 -26.14 3.32 10.41
N PHE A 540 -25.56 3.10 9.24
CA PHE A 540 -24.14 3.32 8.96
C PHE A 540 -23.85 4.71 8.38
N HIS A 541 -24.76 5.67 8.56
CA HIS A 541 -24.50 7.11 8.33
C HIS A 541 -24.36 7.92 9.63
N GLY A 542 -24.50 7.28 10.80
CA GLY A 542 -24.25 7.88 12.11
C GLY A 542 -22.85 7.58 12.64
N PRO A 543 -22.37 8.28 13.69
CA PRO A 543 -21.11 7.92 14.33
C PRO A 543 -21.19 6.57 15.05
N VAL A 544 -20.04 5.91 15.20
CA VAL A 544 -19.88 4.68 15.98
C VAL A 544 -18.86 4.87 17.09
N TYR A 545 -18.97 4.04 18.12
CA TYR A 545 -17.89 3.78 19.07
C TYR A 545 -17.44 2.32 18.93
N PHE A 546 -16.23 2.01 19.34
CA PHE A 546 -15.67 0.67 19.27
C PHE A 546 -15.57 0.01 20.63
N ILE A 547 -15.54 -1.31 20.61
CA ILE A 547 -15.47 -2.21 21.75
C ILE A 547 -14.37 -3.23 21.46
N LEU A 548 -13.53 -3.47 22.46
CA LEU A 548 -12.60 -4.59 22.51
C LEU A 548 -12.98 -5.48 23.68
N ASN A 549 -13.13 -6.78 23.45
CA ASN A 549 -13.40 -7.72 24.53
C ASN A 549 -12.80 -9.09 24.25
N GLU A 550 -12.66 -9.86 25.34
CA GLU A 550 -12.45 -11.30 25.32
C GLU A 550 -13.66 -11.93 26.03
N ALA A 551 -14.65 -12.38 25.27
CA ALA A 551 -15.78 -13.14 25.80
C ALA A 551 -15.40 -14.62 25.94
N ILE A 552 -16.13 -15.35 26.77
CA ILE A 552 -15.91 -16.77 27.06
C ILE A 552 -17.22 -17.54 26.91
N GLY A 553 -17.25 -18.48 25.96
CA GLY A 553 -18.40 -19.36 25.72
C GLY A 553 -19.68 -18.60 25.35
N GLY A 554 -20.78 -18.93 26.03
CA GLY A 554 -22.10 -18.37 25.72
C GLY A 554 -22.76 -19.04 24.53
N ASN A 555 -23.73 -18.34 23.92
CA ASN A 555 -24.58 -18.93 22.88
C ASN A 555 -23.82 -19.37 21.61
N SER A 556 -22.65 -18.79 21.33
CA SER A 556 -21.94 -18.96 20.05
C SER A 556 -20.66 -19.77 20.12
N ASP A 557 -19.96 -19.81 21.27
CA ASP A 557 -18.57 -20.30 21.35
C ASP A 557 -18.39 -21.63 22.12
N GLY A 558 -19.47 -22.18 22.68
CA GLY A 558 -19.47 -23.51 23.28
C GLY A 558 -18.93 -23.58 24.72
N ASP A 559 -18.55 -24.78 25.16
CA ASP A 559 -18.15 -25.08 26.54
C ASP A 559 -16.62 -24.92 26.77
N PRO A 560 -16.17 -23.95 27.58
CA PRO A 560 -14.75 -23.73 27.89
C PRO A 560 -14.19 -24.69 28.97
N SER A 561 -14.96 -25.67 29.47
CA SER A 561 -14.57 -26.49 30.62
C SER A 561 -13.24 -27.25 30.47
N GLN A 562 -12.82 -27.54 29.24
CA GLN A 562 -11.56 -28.22 28.93
C GLN A 562 -10.41 -27.25 28.59
N THR A 563 -10.67 -25.95 28.56
CA THR A 563 -9.69 -24.93 28.16
C THR A 563 -8.81 -24.51 29.32
N LYS A 564 -7.49 -24.42 29.08
CA LYS A 564 -6.53 -23.96 30.07
C LYS A 564 -6.48 -22.43 30.12
N PHE A 565 -6.73 -21.85 31.28
CA PHE A 565 -6.63 -20.41 31.50
C PHE A 565 -5.24 -20.01 32.03
N PRO A 566 -4.76 -18.77 31.79
CA PRO A 566 -5.47 -17.67 31.12
C PRO A 566 -5.57 -17.81 29.60
N ILE A 567 -6.55 -17.13 29.02
CA ILE A 567 -6.71 -16.87 27.57
C ILE A 567 -6.47 -15.37 27.37
N ARG A 568 -5.77 -14.99 26.30
CA ARG A 568 -5.36 -13.60 26.09
C ARG A 568 -5.70 -13.11 24.69
N PHE A 569 -6.25 -11.91 24.66
CA PHE A 569 -6.33 -11.07 23.47
C PHE A 569 -5.31 -9.93 23.63
N GLU A 570 -4.32 -9.90 22.74
CA GLU A 570 -3.18 -9.00 22.82
C GLU A 570 -3.22 -8.00 21.67
N VAL A 571 -3.34 -6.71 22.00
CA VAL A 571 -3.48 -5.62 21.04
C VAL A 571 -2.26 -4.72 21.13
N ASP A 572 -1.58 -4.52 20.01
CA ASP A 572 -0.41 -3.65 19.88
C ASP A 572 -0.84 -2.19 19.77
N TRP A 573 -1.79 -1.89 18.88
CA TRP A 573 -2.35 -0.54 18.76
C TRP A 573 -3.76 -0.57 18.16
N VAL A 574 -4.50 0.50 18.42
CA VAL A 574 -5.73 0.86 17.70
C VAL A 574 -5.57 2.25 17.12
N ARG A 575 -5.87 2.41 15.84
CA ARG A 575 -5.73 3.68 15.11
C ARG A 575 -6.97 3.99 14.31
N VAL A 576 -7.34 5.27 14.27
CA VAL A 576 -8.43 5.79 13.45
C VAL A 576 -7.90 6.91 12.58
N TYR A 577 -8.22 6.82 11.29
CA TYR A 577 -7.82 7.79 10.29
C TYR A 577 -9.06 8.34 9.56
N GLN A 578 -9.03 9.61 9.17
CA GLN A 578 -10.13 10.27 8.42
C GLN A 578 -9.59 11.03 7.21
N ARG A 579 -10.35 11.04 6.11
CA ARG A 579 -9.93 11.74 4.90
C ARG A 579 -9.82 13.25 5.17
N SER A 580 -8.80 13.88 4.60
CA SER A 580 -8.67 15.34 4.61
C SER A 580 -9.84 15.92 3.82
N ASN A 581 -10.59 16.85 4.42
CA ASN A 581 -11.68 17.56 3.74
C ASN A 581 -11.17 18.54 2.70
#